data_AF-A0A496P1L4-F1
#
_entry.id   AF-A0A496P1L4-F1
#
_cell.length_a   1.000
_cell.length_b   1.000
_cell.length_c   1.000
_cell.angle_alpha   90.00
_cell.angle_beta   90.00
_cell.angle_gamma   90.00
#
_symmetry.space_group_name_H-M   'P 1'
#
loop_
_entity.id
_entity.type
_entity.pdbx_description
1 polymer ?
#
loop_
_entity_poly.entity_id
_entity_poly.type
_entity_poly.pdbx_seq_one_letter_code
_entity_poly.pdbx_strand_id
1 'polypeptide(L)'
;MKVKFLLGLGFWVLMLFVSCKRDEISFETPSADLKFSQDVVFCDTVYNQVRSETYFVKVYNRENKDVRIPKITLEGGSSSPYRINVDGKAGTEFFDVPLRKNDSLIIFIEIAPVANAREAIAEDKIVFSSPRGNQHVTLLSVVQDAEFFIKSDTNPNILNANTTWRNDKAKIIFGELTLAEGKTLDIEEGTKVYFT
;
A
#
# COMPACT_ATOMS: atom_id res chain seq x y z
N MET A 1 -27.54 37.58 46.08
CA MET A 1 -26.46 36.58 45.97
C MET A 1 -26.97 35.13 45.89
N LYS A 2 -27.94 34.72 46.71
CA LYS A 2 -28.41 33.32 46.80
C LYS A 2 -29.04 32.76 45.51
N VAL A 3 -29.84 33.55 44.79
CA VAL A 3 -30.52 33.11 43.54
C VAL A 3 -29.54 32.87 42.38
N LYS A 4 -28.51 33.72 42.24
CA LYS A 4 -27.45 33.54 41.22
C LYS A 4 -26.62 32.28 41.49
N PHE A 5 -26.41 31.95 42.76
CA PHE A 5 -25.69 30.74 43.17
C PHE A 5 -26.52 29.47 42.90
N LEU A 6 -27.84 29.53 43.14
CA LEU A 6 -28.77 28.44 42.82
C LEU A 6 -28.90 28.20 41.30
N LEU A 7 -28.94 29.27 40.49
CA LEU A 7 -28.93 29.16 39.03
C LEU A 7 -27.61 28.58 38.51
N GLY A 8 -26.47 29.00 39.10
CA GLY A 8 -25.16 28.42 38.80
C GLY A 8 -25.11 26.94 39.13
N LEU A 9 -25.51 26.55 40.33
CA LEU A 9 -25.55 25.14 40.76
C LEU A 9 -26.47 24.31 39.86
N GLY A 10 -27.64 24.83 39.50
CA GLY A 10 -28.58 24.18 38.59
C GLY A 10 -27.99 23.93 37.20
N PHE A 11 -27.22 24.89 36.67
CA PHE A 11 -26.51 24.74 35.40
C PHE A 11 -25.42 23.66 35.46
N TRP A 12 -24.62 23.64 36.54
CA TRP A 12 -23.61 22.60 36.76
C TRP A 12 -24.21 21.20 36.91
N VAL A 13 -25.36 21.08 37.59
CA VAL A 13 -26.10 19.81 37.69
C VAL A 13 -26.68 19.39 36.34
N LEU A 14 -27.17 20.33 35.53
CA LEU A 14 -27.69 20.03 34.19
C LEU A 14 -26.58 19.50 33.26
N MET A 15 -25.35 20.03 33.36
CA MET A 15 -24.21 19.53 32.59
C MET A 15 -23.82 18.09 32.93
N LEU A 16 -24.10 17.61 34.16
CA LEU A 16 -23.83 16.21 34.53
C LEU A 16 -24.76 15.20 33.84
N PHE A 17 -25.94 15.64 33.39
CA PHE A 17 -26.91 14.78 32.69
C PHE A 17 -26.73 14.77 31.17
N VAL A 18 -25.90 15.65 30.61
CA VAL A 18 -25.49 15.60 29.19
C VAL A 18 -24.23 14.72 29.08
N SER A 19 -24.33 13.49 29.57
CA SER A 19 -23.34 12.46 29.26
C SER A 19 -23.67 11.89 27.89
N CYS A 20 -22.70 11.86 26.97
CA CYS A 20 -22.87 11.22 25.67
C CYS A 20 -23.39 9.79 25.86
N LYS A 21 -24.58 9.50 25.35
CA LYS A 21 -25.00 8.11 25.11
C LYS A 21 -23.89 7.47 24.28
N ARG A 22 -23.15 6.52 24.86
CA ARG A 22 -22.44 5.55 24.05
C ARG A 22 -23.52 4.71 23.41
N ASP A 23 -23.80 4.97 22.14
CA ASP A 23 -24.44 3.95 21.31
C ASP A 23 -23.63 2.68 21.51
N GLU A 24 -24.28 1.58 21.91
CA GLU A 24 -23.61 0.29 22.00
C GLU A 24 -23.11 -0.04 20.59
N ILE A 25 -21.79 0.06 20.41
CA ILE A 25 -21.14 -0.28 19.14
C ILE A 25 -21.16 -1.82 19.06
N SER A 26 -22.23 -2.36 18.51
CA SER A 26 -22.34 -3.78 18.18
C SER A 26 -21.93 -3.98 16.75
N PHE A 27 -20.95 -4.88 16.53
CA PHE A 27 -20.52 -5.26 15.20
C PHE A 27 -21.13 -6.61 14.82
N GLU A 28 -21.78 -6.64 13.66
CA GLU A 28 -22.31 -7.87 13.09
C GLU A 28 -21.42 -8.41 11.96
N THR A 29 -21.64 -9.65 11.54
CA THR A 29 -21.06 -10.11 10.27
C THR A 29 -21.75 -9.40 9.10
N PRO A 30 -21.01 -8.97 8.07
CA PRO A 30 -21.61 -8.42 6.85
C PRO A 30 -22.72 -9.34 6.32
N SER A 31 -23.90 -8.77 6.09
CA SER A 31 -25.02 -9.49 5.47
C SER A 31 -25.08 -9.28 3.96
N ALA A 32 -24.33 -8.30 3.46
CA ALA A 32 -24.10 -8.05 2.04
C ALA A 32 -22.60 -8.09 1.71
N ASP A 33 -22.31 -8.16 0.42
CA ASP A 33 -20.95 -8.09 -0.10
C ASP A 33 -20.35 -6.69 0.16
N LEU A 34 -19.07 -6.65 0.54
CA LEU A 34 -18.31 -5.41 0.63
C LEU A 34 -18.15 -4.82 -0.77
N LYS A 35 -18.15 -3.49 -0.89
CA LYS A 35 -17.84 -2.82 -2.16
C LYS A 35 -16.41 -2.32 -2.14
N PHE A 36 -15.67 -2.52 -3.22
CA PHE A 36 -14.32 -1.98 -3.39
C PHE A 36 -14.34 -0.76 -4.31
N SER A 37 -13.41 0.18 -4.12
CA SER A 37 -13.21 1.28 -5.06
C SER A 37 -12.71 0.81 -6.43
N GLN A 38 -12.00 -0.32 -6.45
CA GLN A 38 -11.40 -0.92 -7.64
C GLN A 38 -11.38 -2.44 -7.45
N ASP A 39 -11.58 -3.19 -8.53
CA ASP A 39 -11.49 -4.66 -8.52
C ASP A 39 -10.04 -5.12 -8.76
N VAL A 40 -9.24 -4.29 -9.44
CA VAL A 40 -7.80 -4.50 -9.70
C VAL A 40 -7.04 -3.22 -9.38
N VAL A 41 -5.97 -3.35 -8.59
CA VAL A 41 -5.00 -2.29 -8.31
C VAL A 41 -3.75 -2.55 -9.13
N PHE A 42 -3.51 -1.70 -10.13
CA PHE A 42 -2.26 -1.69 -10.89
C PHE A 42 -1.24 -0.87 -10.11
N CYS A 43 -0.26 -1.54 -9.51
CA CYS A 43 0.93 -0.88 -8.99
C CYS A 43 1.89 -0.79 -10.19
N ASP A 44 2.41 0.40 -10.49
CA ASP A 44 3.13 0.73 -11.74
C ASP A 44 4.39 -0.16 -11.95
N THR A 45 5.19 0.10 -12.98
CA THR A 45 6.44 -0.63 -13.23
C THR A 45 7.41 -0.43 -12.08
N VAL A 46 7.72 -1.52 -11.36
CA VAL A 46 8.64 -1.48 -10.22
C VAL A 46 9.95 -2.13 -10.61
N TYR A 47 11.02 -1.38 -10.40
CA TYR A 47 12.37 -1.89 -10.62
C TYR A 47 12.83 -2.72 -9.43
N ASN A 48 13.58 -3.77 -9.72
CA ASN A 48 14.18 -4.64 -8.70
C ASN A 48 14.81 -3.81 -7.57
N GLN A 49 14.63 -4.21 -6.31
CA GLN A 49 15.21 -3.56 -5.13
C GLN A 49 14.74 -2.12 -4.83
N VAL A 50 13.85 -1.54 -5.63
CA VAL A 50 13.20 -0.25 -5.35
C VAL A 50 11.78 -0.49 -4.86
N ARG A 51 11.40 0.20 -3.78
CA ARG A 51 10.02 0.17 -3.28
C ARG A 51 9.14 0.99 -4.22
N SER A 52 7.96 0.48 -4.51
CA SER A 52 6.94 1.24 -5.25
C SER A 52 6.48 2.49 -4.48
N GLU A 53 5.76 3.36 -5.19
CA GLU A 53 4.84 4.30 -4.52
C GLU A 53 3.78 3.53 -3.71
N THR A 54 3.12 4.23 -2.79
CA THR A 54 2.03 3.67 -2.00
C THR A 54 0.71 3.81 -2.77
N TYR A 55 0.11 2.69 -3.16
CA TYR A 55 -1.22 2.63 -3.75
C TYR A 55 -2.26 2.39 -2.66
N PHE A 56 -3.55 2.54 -2.99
CA PHE A 56 -4.61 2.23 -2.04
C PHE A 56 -5.88 1.73 -2.70
N VAL A 57 -6.64 0.92 -1.95
CA VAL A 57 -8.02 0.58 -2.27
C VAL A 57 -8.91 0.91 -1.06
N LYS A 58 -10.11 1.45 -1.34
CA LYS A 58 -11.13 1.66 -0.32
C LYS A 58 -12.08 0.48 -0.28
N VAL A 59 -12.39 0.03 0.92
CA VAL A 59 -13.36 -1.03 1.20
C VAL A 59 -14.55 -0.40 1.89
N TYR A 60 -15.72 -0.48 1.28
CA TYR A 60 -16.94 0.17 1.73
C TYR A 60 -17.91 -0.83 2.34
N ASN A 61 -18.43 -0.49 3.51
CA ASN A 61 -19.64 -1.08 4.05
C ASN A 61 -20.83 -0.23 3.59
N ARG A 62 -21.67 -0.80 2.72
CA ARG A 62 -22.89 -0.14 2.23
C ARG A 62 -24.12 -0.48 3.08
N GLU A 63 -23.96 -1.29 4.11
CA GLU A 63 -25.03 -1.65 5.03
C GLU A 63 -25.23 -0.53 6.06
N ASN A 64 -26.48 -0.37 6.51
CA ASN A 64 -26.84 0.58 7.56
C ASN A 64 -26.59 0.02 8.98
N LYS A 65 -25.58 -0.83 9.14
CA LYS A 65 -25.15 -1.41 10.41
C LYS A 65 -23.64 -1.53 10.45
N ASP A 66 -23.08 -1.50 11.65
CA ASP A 66 -21.64 -1.69 11.84
C ASP A 66 -21.29 -3.16 11.61
N VAL A 67 -20.28 -3.41 10.79
CA VAL A 67 -19.87 -4.77 10.40
C VAL A 67 -18.44 -5.06 10.82
N ARG A 68 -18.17 -6.35 11.05
CA ARG A 68 -16.84 -6.87 11.31
C ARG A 68 -16.43 -7.79 10.17
N ILE A 69 -15.41 -7.39 9.44
CA ILE A 69 -14.82 -8.23 8.38
C ILE A 69 -14.06 -9.36 9.07
N PRO A 70 -14.47 -10.63 8.92
CA PRO A 70 -13.91 -11.72 9.72
C PRO A 70 -12.42 -11.94 9.45
N LYS A 71 -12.03 -11.93 8.17
CA LYS A 71 -10.62 -12.10 7.78
C LYS A 71 -10.30 -11.30 6.52
N ILE A 72 -9.16 -10.62 6.55
CA ILE A 72 -8.53 -10.04 5.36
C ILE A 72 -7.14 -10.66 5.27
N THR A 73 -6.79 -11.23 4.13
CA THR A 73 -5.48 -11.84 3.89
C THR A 73 -4.90 -11.46 2.57
N LEU A 74 -3.58 -11.34 2.53
CA LEU A 74 -2.83 -11.40 1.30
C LEU A 74 -2.67 -12.87 0.90
N GLU A 75 -3.10 -13.26 -0.30
CA GLU A 75 -3.15 -14.68 -0.75
C GLU A 75 -1.76 -15.33 -0.73
N GLY A 76 -0.71 -14.62 -1.15
CA GLY A 76 0.69 -15.06 -1.03
C GLY A 76 1.25 -15.07 0.41
N GLY A 77 0.52 -14.54 1.40
CA GLY A 77 0.95 -14.47 2.79
C GLY A 77 2.32 -13.80 2.95
N SER A 78 3.21 -14.41 3.73
CA SER A 78 4.59 -13.94 3.92
C SER A 78 5.48 -14.05 2.68
N SER A 79 5.07 -14.84 1.69
CA SER A 79 5.78 -15.02 0.42
C SER A 79 5.32 -14.04 -0.65
N SER A 80 4.32 -13.20 -0.37
CA SER A 80 3.87 -12.18 -1.28
C SER A 80 4.97 -11.15 -1.57
N PRO A 81 5.13 -10.70 -2.83
CA PRO A 81 5.96 -9.53 -3.13
C PRO A 81 5.30 -8.22 -2.67
N TYR A 82 4.01 -8.26 -2.31
CA TYR A 82 3.24 -7.13 -1.85
C TYR A 82 3.27 -7.01 -0.32
N ARG A 83 3.09 -5.78 0.15
CA ARG A 83 2.90 -5.42 1.55
C ARG A 83 1.63 -4.59 1.64
N ILE A 84 0.80 -4.92 2.62
CA ILE A 84 -0.44 -4.20 2.85
C ILE A 84 -0.51 -3.64 4.27
N ASN A 85 -1.19 -2.52 4.39
CA ASN A 85 -1.57 -1.92 5.66
C ASN A 85 -3.08 -1.68 5.66
N VAL A 86 -3.79 -2.34 6.57
CA VAL A 86 -5.24 -2.24 6.72
C VAL A 86 -5.53 -1.29 7.87
N ASP A 87 -6.06 -0.11 7.54
CA ASP A 87 -6.51 0.91 8.50
C ASP A 87 -5.47 1.22 9.60
N GLY A 88 -4.21 1.39 9.19
CA GLY A 88 -3.09 1.72 10.06
C GLY A 88 -2.29 0.52 10.57
N LYS A 89 -2.75 -0.72 10.36
CA LYS A 89 -2.04 -1.93 10.79
C LYS A 89 -1.36 -2.61 9.62
N ALA A 90 -0.04 -2.77 9.68
CA ALA A 90 0.73 -3.53 8.69
C ALA A 90 0.69 -5.04 9.00
N GLY A 91 0.63 -5.87 7.96
CA GLY A 91 0.58 -7.33 8.11
C GLY A 91 0.14 -8.03 6.83
N THR A 92 0.08 -9.35 6.86
CA THR A 92 -0.41 -10.19 5.75
C THR A 92 -1.74 -10.86 6.08
N GLU A 93 -2.14 -10.86 7.35
CA GLU A 93 -3.41 -11.39 7.83
C GLU A 93 -3.99 -10.46 8.90
N PHE A 94 -5.29 -10.22 8.82
CA PHE A 94 -6.04 -9.36 9.71
C PHE A 94 -7.35 -10.04 10.07
N PHE A 95 -7.73 -9.95 11.34
CA PHE A 95 -8.93 -10.59 11.87
C PHE A 95 -9.82 -9.55 12.50
N ASP A 96 -11.13 -9.81 12.43
CA ASP A 96 -12.14 -9.05 13.15
C ASP A 96 -12.04 -7.53 12.89
N VAL A 97 -11.83 -7.14 11.63
CA VAL A 97 -11.60 -5.73 11.26
C VAL A 97 -12.93 -4.96 11.31
N PRO A 98 -13.07 -3.97 12.20
CA PRO A 98 -14.31 -3.21 12.33
C PRO A 98 -14.49 -2.24 11.16
N LEU A 99 -15.72 -2.13 10.65
CA LEU A 99 -16.10 -1.19 9.60
C LEU A 99 -17.51 -0.66 9.86
N ARG A 100 -17.62 0.65 10.10
CA ARG A 100 -18.88 1.27 10.50
C ARG A 100 -19.92 1.30 9.37
N LYS A 101 -21.19 1.48 9.75
CA LYS A 101 -22.31 1.64 8.81
C LYS A 101 -22.05 2.78 7.84
N ASN A 102 -22.30 2.52 6.55
CA ASN A 102 -22.10 3.49 5.47
C ASN A 102 -20.70 4.14 5.43
N ASP A 103 -19.68 3.44 5.95
CA ASP A 103 -18.32 3.93 6.07
C ASP A 103 -17.35 3.12 5.18
N SER A 104 -16.09 3.57 5.13
CA SER A 104 -15.02 2.90 4.40
C SER A 104 -13.73 2.84 5.20
N LEU A 105 -12.96 1.78 4.99
CA LEU A 105 -11.55 1.73 5.39
C LEU A 105 -10.64 1.82 4.18
N ILE A 106 -9.38 2.18 4.42
CA ILE A 106 -8.34 2.23 3.40
C ILE A 106 -7.37 1.07 3.63
N ILE A 107 -7.02 0.38 2.54
CA ILE A 107 -5.89 -0.55 2.51
C ILE A 107 -4.81 0.08 1.65
N PHE A 108 -3.66 0.39 2.27
CA PHE A 108 -2.47 0.83 1.55
C PHE A 108 -1.69 -0.38 1.05
N ILE A 109 -1.13 -0.25 -0.15
CA ILE A 109 -0.49 -1.32 -0.90
C ILE A 109 0.85 -0.81 -1.40
N GLU A 110 1.89 -1.59 -1.15
CA GLU A 110 3.23 -1.38 -1.70
C GLU A 110 3.75 -2.70 -2.24
N ILE A 111 4.65 -2.66 -3.21
CA ILE A 111 5.36 -3.83 -3.70
C ILE A 111 6.87 -3.58 -3.59
N ALA A 112 7.59 -4.62 -3.15
CA ALA A 112 9.05 -4.65 -3.13
C ALA A 112 9.52 -5.98 -3.74
N PRO A 113 9.37 -6.14 -5.06
CA PRO A 113 9.60 -7.42 -5.70
C PRO A 113 11.10 -7.70 -5.85
N VAL A 114 11.44 -9.00 -5.87
CA VAL A 114 12.75 -9.46 -6.33
C VAL A 114 12.58 -9.91 -7.79
N ALA A 115 13.16 -9.17 -8.72
CA ALA A 115 13.14 -9.53 -10.13
C ALA A 115 14.30 -10.47 -10.45
N ASN A 116 14.01 -11.64 -11.03
CA ASN A 116 15.03 -12.56 -11.56
C ASN A 116 14.98 -12.65 -13.10
N ALA A 117 14.13 -11.84 -13.74
CA ALA A 117 13.90 -11.82 -15.18
C ALA A 117 13.81 -10.38 -15.69
N ARG A 118 14.11 -10.17 -16.97
CA ARG A 118 14.06 -8.87 -17.68
C ARG A 118 12.75 -8.13 -17.42
N GLU A 119 11.65 -8.86 -17.50
CA GLU A 119 10.31 -8.39 -17.22
C GLU A 119 9.50 -9.57 -16.68
N ALA A 120 8.78 -9.36 -15.58
CA ALA A 120 7.92 -10.33 -14.94
C ALA A 120 6.64 -9.65 -14.48
N ILE A 121 5.54 -10.40 -14.46
CA ILE A 121 4.30 -9.94 -13.86
C ILE A 121 4.26 -10.46 -12.42
N ALA A 122 4.13 -9.55 -11.47
CA ALA A 122 3.81 -9.91 -10.09
C ALA A 122 2.31 -9.80 -9.89
N GLU A 123 1.69 -10.87 -9.43
CA GLU A 123 0.25 -10.94 -9.13
C GLU A 123 0.05 -11.47 -7.71
N ASP A 124 -0.90 -10.88 -6.99
CA ASP A 124 -1.42 -11.42 -5.74
C ASP A 124 -2.86 -10.90 -5.51
N LYS A 125 -3.53 -11.35 -4.45
CA LYS A 125 -4.89 -10.94 -4.10
C LYS A 125 -4.99 -10.54 -2.65
N ILE A 126 -5.71 -9.45 -2.39
CA ILE A 126 -6.24 -9.15 -1.06
C ILE A 126 -7.59 -9.86 -0.96
N VAL A 127 -7.65 -10.93 -0.18
CA VAL A 127 -8.82 -11.80 0.00
C VAL A 127 -9.57 -11.41 1.26
N PHE A 128 -10.87 -11.21 1.13
CA PHE A 128 -11.82 -10.93 2.20
C PHE A 128 -12.67 -12.18 2.41
N SER A 129 -12.49 -12.86 3.54
CA SER A 129 -13.25 -14.08 3.85
C SER A 129 -14.38 -13.81 4.82
N SER A 130 -15.56 -14.30 4.46
CA SER A 130 -16.77 -14.24 5.27
C SER A 130 -17.52 -15.58 5.24
N PRO A 131 -18.45 -15.85 6.18
CA PRO A 131 -19.31 -17.02 6.12
C PRO A 131 -20.16 -17.14 4.85
N ARG A 132 -20.37 -16.03 4.13
CA ARG A 132 -21.14 -16.00 2.87
C ARG A 132 -20.29 -16.33 1.64
N GLY A 133 -18.97 -16.22 1.76
CA GLY A 133 -18.05 -16.41 0.65
C GLY A 133 -16.82 -15.50 0.74
N ASN A 134 -15.95 -15.66 -0.27
CA ASN A 134 -14.74 -14.86 -0.41
C ASN A 134 -14.93 -13.81 -1.50
N GLN A 135 -14.48 -12.59 -1.22
CA GLN A 135 -14.29 -11.53 -2.20
C GLN A 135 -12.80 -11.21 -2.30
N HIS A 136 -12.36 -10.58 -3.38
CA HIS A 136 -10.96 -10.18 -3.49
C HIS A 136 -10.79 -8.89 -4.30
N VAL A 137 -9.64 -8.27 -4.07
CA VAL A 137 -9.06 -7.23 -4.94
C VAL A 137 -7.76 -7.78 -5.51
N THR A 138 -7.62 -7.77 -6.82
CA THR A 138 -6.40 -8.24 -7.50
C THR A 138 -5.33 -7.16 -7.45
N LEU A 139 -4.11 -7.56 -7.13
CA LEU A 139 -2.92 -6.73 -7.18
C LEU A 139 -2.09 -7.15 -8.40
N LEU A 140 -1.77 -6.20 -9.27
CA LEU A 140 -0.99 -6.48 -10.47
C LEU A 140 0.12 -5.44 -10.62
N SER A 141 1.34 -5.91 -10.88
CA SER A 141 2.49 -5.06 -11.16
C SER A 141 3.36 -5.63 -12.26
N VAL A 142 3.98 -4.76 -13.04
CA VAL A 142 5.07 -5.12 -13.92
C VAL A 142 6.37 -4.92 -13.17
N VAL A 143 7.19 -5.96 -13.12
CA VAL A 143 8.49 -5.95 -12.45
C VAL A 143 9.57 -6.07 -13.50
N GLN A 144 10.49 -5.11 -13.55
CA GLN A 144 11.64 -5.15 -14.46
C GLN A 144 12.94 -5.23 -13.68
N ASP A 145 13.88 -6.06 -14.14
CA ASP A 145 15.23 -6.07 -13.56
C ASP A 145 15.98 -4.81 -13.97
N ALA A 146 16.74 -4.25 -13.03
CA ALA A 146 17.43 -2.99 -13.19
C ALA A 146 18.83 -3.05 -12.62
N GLU A 147 19.72 -2.28 -13.23
CA GLU A 147 21.07 -2.01 -12.76
C GLU A 147 21.15 -0.55 -12.32
N PHE A 148 21.60 -0.34 -11.08
CA PHE A 148 21.62 0.96 -10.44
C PHE A 148 23.02 1.57 -10.43
N PHE A 149 23.11 2.82 -10.87
CA PHE A 149 24.31 3.64 -10.89
C PHE A 149 24.11 4.80 -9.92
N ILE A 150 24.58 4.62 -8.68
CA ILE A 150 24.32 5.55 -7.58
C ILE A 150 25.61 6.29 -7.21
N LYS A 151 25.59 7.61 -7.39
CA LYS A 151 26.65 8.48 -6.87
C LYS A 151 26.52 8.63 -5.35
N SER A 152 27.61 8.39 -4.64
CA SER A 152 27.74 8.64 -3.21
C SER A 152 29.13 9.18 -2.89
N ASP A 153 29.36 9.65 -1.67
CA ASP A 153 30.69 10.13 -1.24
C ASP A 153 31.79 9.07 -1.39
N THR A 154 31.41 7.79 -1.34
CA THR A 154 32.31 6.63 -1.47
C THR A 154 32.26 5.97 -2.84
N ASN A 155 31.30 6.32 -3.70
CA ASN A 155 31.18 5.84 -5.07
C ASN A 155 30.98 7.02 -6.01
N PRO A 156 32.03 7.50 -6.71
CA PRO A 156 31.91 8.62 -7.64
C PRO A 156 31.10 8.28 -8.90
N ASN A 157 30.65 7.03 -9.04
CA ASN A 157 29.83 6.55 -10.15
C ASN A 157 30.51 6.80 -11.50
N ILE A 158 31.69 6.18 -11.66
CA ILE A 158 32.53 6.31 -12.86
C ILE A 158 32.64 4.96 -13.56
N LEU A 159 32.30 4.91 -14.84
CA LEU A 159 32.60 3.77 -15.72
C LEU A 159 34.08 3.84 -16.12
N ASN A 160 34.89 3.04 -15.45
CA ASN A 160 36.36 3.00 -15.60
C ASN A 160 36.85 1.92 -16.59
N ALA A 161 35.94 1.23 -17.27
CA ALA A 161 36.22 0.22 -18.28
C ALA A 161 35.32 0.39 -19.50
N ASN A 162 35.74 -0.17 -20.65
CA ASN A 162 34.86 -0.27 -21.80
C ASN A 162 33.67 -1.13 -21.42
N THR A 163 32.48 -0.57 -21.54
CA THR A 163 31.26 -1.14 -21.00
C THR A 163 30.23 -1.26 -22.11
N THR A 164 29.52 -2.38 -22.16
CA THR A 164 28.38 -2.56 -23.07
C THR A 164 27.12 -2.72 -22.25
N TRP A 165 26.15 -1.85 -22.46
CA TRP A 165 24.82 -1.98 -21.90
C TRP A 165 23.91 -2.72 -22.88
N ARG A 166 23.44 -3.87 -22.42
CA ARG A 166 22.46 -4.69 -23.12
C ARG A 166 21.05 -4.28 -22.70
N ASN A 167 20.06 -4.68 -23.50
CA ASN A 167 18.66 -4.39 -23.23
C ASN A 167 18.00 -5.36 -22.22
N ASP A 168 18.78 -6.18 -21.54
CA ASP A 168 18.37 -7.19 -20.56
C ASP A 168 17.96 -6.60 -19.20
N LYS A 169 18.54 -5.44 -18.84
CA LYS A 169 18.20 -4.69 -17.62
C LYS A 169 18.01 -3.21 -17.92
N ALA A 170 17.04 -2.59 -17.27
CA ALA A 170 16.95 -1.13 -17.25
C ALA A 170 18.17 -0.54 -16.53
N LYS A 171 18.68 0.59 -17.00
CA LYS A 171 19.80 1.32 -16.37
C LYS A 171 19.22 2.53 -15.63
N ILE A 172 19.38 2.58 -14.31
CA ILE A 172 18.83 3.66 -13.48
C ILE A 172 19.98 4.42 -12.86
N ILE A 173 20.10 5.70 -13.23
CA ILE A 173 21.20 6.57 -12.83
C ILE A 173 20.65 7.57 -11.82
N PHE A 174 21.18 7.49 -10.60
CA PHE A 174 20.91 8.46 -9.53
C PHE A 174 22.05 9.47 -9.47
N GLY A 175 21.76 10.69 -9.93
CA GLY A 175 22.75 11.76 -10.05
C GLY A 175 23.63 11.63 -11.29
N GLU A 176 24.93 11.91 -11.13
CA GLU A 176 25.87 11.91 -12.26
C GLU A 176 26.51 10.52 -12.46
N LEU A 177 26.65 10.12 -13.72
CA LEU A 177 27.44 8.97 -14.15
C LEU A 177 28.53 9.48 -15.11
N THR A 178 29.79 9.22 -14.80
CA THR A 178 30.93 9.69 -15.61
C THR A 178 31.55 8.53 -16.39
N LEU A 179 31.82 8.73 -17.68
CA LEU A 179 32.66 7.81 -18.45
C LEU A 179 34.12 8.27 -18.33
N ALA A 180 35.01 7.39 -17.87
CA ALA A 180 36.42 7.73 -17.74
C ALA A 180 37.06 7.99 -19.11
N GLU A 181 38.08 8.85 -19.13
CA GLU A 181 38.79 9.20 -20.35
C GLU A 181 39.36 7.97 -21.06
N GLY A 182 39.19 7.92 -22.39
CA GLY A 182 39.63 6.79 -23.23
C GLY A 182 38.80 5.52 -23.07
N LYS A 183 37.65 5.56 -22.37
CA LYS A 183 36.69 4.45 -22.30
C LYS A 183 35.51 4.66 -23.22
N THR A 184 34.88 3.54 -23.60
CA THR A 184 33.66 3.52 -24.42
C THR A 184 32.48 2.98 -23.62
N LEU A 185 31.30 3.55 -23.89
CA LEU A 185 30.02 3.01 -23.45
C LEU A 185 29.19 2.71 -24.70
N ASP A 186 29.03 1.42 -25.01
CA ASP A 186 28.20 0.95 -26.12
C ASP A 186 26.81 0.58 -25.60
N ILE A 187 25.76 1.21 -26.11
CA ILE A 187 24.37 0.98 -25.68
C ILE A 187 23.63 0.25 -26.81
N GLU A 188 23.22 -0.99 -26.55
CA GLU A 188 22.47 -1.79 -27.53
C GLU A 188 21.04 -1.27 -27.69
N GLU A 189 20.47 -1.47 -28.88
CA GLU A 189 19.11 -1.05 -29.20
C GLU A 189 18.07 -1.63 -28.22
N GLY A 190 17.15 -0.79 -27.78
CA GLY A 190 16.11 -1.16 -26.82
C GLY A 190 16.55 -1.14 -25.36
N THR A 191 17.78 -0.73 -25.05
CA THR A 191 18.22 -0.49 -23.67
C THR A 191 17.49 0.73 -23.09
N LYS A 192 16.77 0.53 -21.99
CA LYS A 192 16.09 1.62 -21.26
C LYS A 192 17.07 2.27 -20.29
N VAL A 193 17.23 3.59 -20.37
CA VAL A 193 18.09 4.39 -19.48
C VAL A 193 17.26 5.50 -18.85
N TYR A 194 17.23 5.53 -17.53
CA TYR A 194 16.50 6.52 -16.74
C TYR A 194 17.47 7.33 -15.89
N PHE A 195 17.26 8.64 -15.85
CA PHE A 195 17.99 9.57 -14.99
C PHE A 195 17.03 10.09 -13.92
N THR A 196 17.47 10.09 -12.67
CA THR A 196 16.72 10.62 -11.51
C THR A 196 17.56 11.64 -10.77
#